data_AF-A0A1B7WAB8-F1
#
_entry.id   AF-A0A1B7WAB8-F1
#
_cell.length_a   1.000
_cell.length_b   1.000
_cell.length_c   1.000
_cell.angle_alpha   90.00
_cell.angle_beta   90.00
_cell.angle_gamma   90.00
#
_symmetry.space_group_name_H-M   'P 1'
#
loop_
_entity.id
_entity.type
_entity.pdbx_description
1 polymer ?
#
loop_
_entity_poly.entity_id
_entity_poly.type
_entity_poly.pdbx_seq_one_letter_code
_entity_poly.pdbx_strand_id
1 'polypeptide(L)'
;MTINSHQNPLFQKIEQIRRRQGKVRDTHINLSHGSGGKAMRDLIADIFVKSFDNPILSQLEDQATFDLANLSQYGNRLAFTTDSYVVDPLFFPGSDIGELAINGTINDLAV
;
A
#
# COMPACT_ATOMS: atom_id res chain seq x y z
N MET A 1 -42.29 -2.07 -2.12
CA MET A 1 -42.21 -2.37 -0.67
C MET A 1 -40.82 -1.95 -0.22
N THR A 2 -40.70 -0.71 0.24
CA THR A 2 -39.42 -0.02 0.47
C THR A 2 -38.92 -0.38 1.87
N ILE A 3 -37.85 -1.17 1.96
CA ILE A 3 -37.20 -1.48 3.23
C ILE A 3 -36.17 -0.37 3.48
N ASN A 4 -36.58 0.69 4.20
CA ASN A 4 -35.64 1.66 4.74
C ASN A 4 -34.82 0.99 5.85
N SER A 5 -33.61 0.54 5.51
CA SER A 5 -32.62 0.12 6.50
C SER A 5 -31.99 1.37 7.13
N HIS A 6 -32.62 1.90 8.17
CA HIS A 6 -31.92 2.79 9.09
C HIS A 6 -30.75 2.00 9.70
N GLN A 7 -29.54 2.22 9.17
CA GLN A 7 -28.31 1.67 9.72
C GLN A 7 -28.21 2.14 11.19
N ASN A 8 -28.24 1.19 12.12
CA ASN A 8 -28.16 1.49 13.54
C ASN A 8 -26.86 2.28 13.83
N PRO A 9 -26.94 3.44 14.51
CA PRO A 9 -25.77 4.26 14.86
C PRO A 9 -24.69 3.48 15.61
N LEU A 10 -25.07 2.44 16.35
CA LEU A 10 -24.16 1.55 17.05
C LEU A 10 -23.29 0.74 16.08
N PHE A 11 -23.82 0.28 14.95
CA PHE A 11 -23.02 -0.39 13.91
C PHE A 11 -22.06 0.58 13.23
N GLN A 12 -22.50 1.80 12.91
CA GLN A 12 -21.62 2.83 12.35
C GLN A 12 -20.48 3.20 13.33
N LYS A 13 -20.79 3.28 14.64
CA LYS A 13 -19.80 3.56 15.68
C LYS A 13 -18.83 2.39 15.90
N ILE A 14 -19.30 1.15 15.83
CA ILE A 14 -18.44 -0.05 15.85
C ILE A 14 -17.53 -0.08 14.64
N GLU A 15 -18.03 0.22 13.44
CA GLU A 15 -17.22 0.32 12.22
C GLU A 15 -16.21 1.47 12.29
N GLN A 16 -16.57 2.63 12.83
CA GLN A 16 -15.63 3.72 13.09
C GLN A 16 -14.56 3.36 14.14
N ILE A 17 -14.91 2.61 15.19
CA ILE A 17 -13.95 2.14 16.19
C ILE A 17 -13.03 1.06 15.59
N ARG A 18 -13.56 0.15 14.77
CA ARG A 18 -12.76 -0.83 14.03
C ARG A 18 -11.82 -0.16 13.03
N ARG A 19 -12.25 0.96 12.42
CA ARG A 19 -11.44 1.81 11.52
C ARG A 19 -10.41 2.67 12.23
N ARG A 20 -10.41 2.79 13.57
CA ARG A 20 -9.27 3.39 14.28
C ARG A 20 -8.09 2.44 14.19
N GLN A 21 -7.34 2.58 13.09
CA GLN A 21 -6.06 1.93 12.89
C GLN A 21 -5.16 2.23 14.09
N GLY A 22 -4.52 1.19 14.64
CA GLY A 22 -3.54 1.38 15.70
C GLY A 22 -2.36 2.16 15.13
N LYS A 23 -1.88 3.13 15.88
CA LYS A 23 -0.62 3.81 15.55
C LYS A 23 0.53 2.90 15.96
N VAL A 24 1.54 2.74 15.11
CA VAL A 24 2.77 2.01 15.48
C VAL A 24 3.46 2.79 16.59
N ARG A 25 3.84 2.08 17.66
CA ARG A 25 4.54 2.68 18.81
C ARG A 25 5.94 2.13 19.00
N ASP A 26 6.23 0.99 18.40
CA ASP A 26 7.55 0.36 18.41
C ASP A 26 8.57 1.28 17.75
N THR A 27 9.76 1.38 18.35
CA THR A 27 10.87 2.16 17.80
C THR A 27 11.73 1.36 16.82
N HIS A 28 11.53 0.04 16.75
CA HIS A 28 12.28 -0.89 15.90
C HIS A 28 11.35 -1.95 15.32
N ILE A 29 11.72 -2.49 14.15
CA ILE A 29 11.04 -3.65 13.57
C ILE A 29 11.32 -4.90 14.43
N ASN A 30 10.27 -5.66 14.72
CA ASN A 30 10.34 -6.92 15.45
C ASN A 30 9.54 -8.01 14.72
N LEU A 31 9.64 -9.27 15.16
CA LEU A 31 9.01 -10.41 14.49
C LEU A 31 7.47 -10.31 14.40
N SER A 32 6.82 -9.58 15.32
CA SER A 32 5.36 -9.42 15.27
C SER A 32 4.88 -8.58 14.08
N HIS A 33 5.75 -7.73 13.52
CA HIS A 33 5.47 -6.98 12.31
C HIS A 33 5.46 -7.85 11.04
N GLY A 34 5.93 -9.09 11.11
CA GLY A 34 5.91 -10.05 9.99
C GLY A 34 4.99 -11.26 10.21
N SER A 35 4.19 -11.28 11.28
CA SER A 35 3.44 -12.47 11.69
C SER A 35 2.00 -12.57 11.17
N GLY A 36 1.55 -11.62 10.34
CA GLY A 36 0.16 -11.58 9.84
C GLY A 36 -0.87 -10.97 10.79
N GLY A 37 -0.46 -10.64 12.03
CA GLY A 37 -1.35 -10.15 13.09
C GLY A 37 -1.60 -8.65 13.08
N LYS A 38 -2.13 -8.15 14.21
CA LYS A 38 -2.46 -6.73 14.41
C LYS A 38 -1.24 -5.81 14.21
N ALA A 39 -0.07 -6.18 14.71
CA ALA A 39 1.13 -5.36 14.62
C ALA A 39 1.56 -5.13 13.16
N MET A 40 1.53 -6.18 12.32
CA MET A 40 1.76 -6.06 10.87
C MET A 40 0.72 -5.13 10.22
N ARG A 41 -0.57 -5.30 10.53
CA ARG A 41 -1.64 -4.46 9.96
C ARG A 41 -1.51 -2.99 10.36
N ASP A 42 -1.15 -2.71 11.61
CA ASP A 42 -0.88 -1.35 12.09
C ASP A 42 0.34 -0.75 11.36
N LEU A 43 1.41 -1.54 11.13
CA LEU A 43 2.58 -1.11 10.36
C LEU A 43 2.23 -0.78 8.90
N ILE A 44 1.48 -1.65 8.23
CA ILE A 44 0.98 -1.43 6.86
C ILE A 44 0.16 -0.14 6.81
N ALA A 45 -0.77 0.04 7.73
CA ALA A 45 -1.64 1.20 7.79
C ALA A 45 -0.88 2.52 8.07
N ASP A 46 -0.10 2.57 9.15
CA ASP A 46 0.47 3.83 9.67
C ASP A 46 1.68 4.30 8.84
N ILE A 47 2.43 3.38 8.23
CA ILE A 47 3.63 3.71 7.45
C ILE A 47 3.34 3.66 5.95
N PHE A 48 2.87 2.53 5.42
CA PHE A 48 2.78 2.34 3.96
C PHE A 48 1.56 3.00 3.36
N VAL A 49 0.35 2.67 3.84
CA VAL A 49 -0.91 3.25 3.32
C VAL A 49 -0.89 4.76 3.48
N LYS A 50 -0.45 5.26 4.63
CA LYS A 50 -0.36 6.70 4.88
C LYS A 50 0.63 7.42 3.96
N SER A 51 1.75 6.80 3.60
CA SER A 51 2.78 7.44 2.77
C SER A 51 2.49 7.33 1.27
N PHE A 52 1.81 6.26 0.84
CA PHE A 52 1.52 5.96 -0.56
C PHE A 52 0.01 6.02 -0.89
N ASP A 53 -0.75 6.81 -0.13
CA ASP A 53 -2.22 6.83 -0.18
C ASP A 53 -2.75 7.04 -1.60
N ASN A 54 -3.54 6.09 -2.07
CA ASN A 54 -4.22 6.16 -3.35
C ASN A 54 -5.43 5.20 -3.39
N PRO A 55 -6.40 5.43 -4.29
CA PRO A 55 -7.63 4.63 -4.35
C PRO A 55 -7.42 3.13 -4.58
N ILE A 56 -6.32 2.73 -5.24
CA ILE A 56 -6.00 1.32 -5.49
C ILE A 56 -5.49 0.67 -4.21
N LEU A 57 -4.49 1.28 -3.56
CA LEU A 57 -3.89 0.76 -2.33
C LEU A 57 -4.89 0.77 -1.16
N SER A 58 -5.78 1.76 -1.09
CA SER A 58 -6.76 1.91 0.00
C SER A 58 -7.74 0.74 0.14
N GLN A 59 -7.86 -0.11 -0.90
CA GLN A 59 -8.74 -1.28 -0.90
C GLN A 59 -8.21 -2.41 0.01
N LEU A 60 -6.88 -2.48 0.19
CA LEU A 60 -6.23 -3.47 1.06
C LEU A 60 -6.65 -4.93 0.79
N GLU A 61 -6.91 -5.25 -0.48
CA GLU A 61 -7.11 -6.61 -0.96
C GLU A 61 -5.76 -7.32 -1.17
N ASP A 62 -5.80 -8.62 -1.45
CA ASP A 62 -4.61 -9.44 -1.73
C ASP A 62 -3.93 -9.07 -3.05
N GLN A 63 -4.58 -8.21 -3.87
CA GLN A 63 -4.09 -7.75 -5.17
C GLN A 63 -4.55 -6.32 -5.49
N ALA A 64 -3.79 -5.63 -6.33
CA ALA A 64 -4.25 -4.45 -7.04
C ALA A 64 -4.93 -4.83 -8.37
N THR A 65 -5.96 -4.10 -8.76
CA THR A 65 -6.63 -4.28 -10.06
C THR A 65 -6.50 -3.02 -10.92
N PHE A 66 -6.33 -3.21 -12.22
CA PHE A 66 -6.17 -2.13 -13.20
C PHE A 66 -7.13 -2.35 -14.37
N ASP A 67 -7.73 -1.26 -14.84
CA ASP A 67 -8.62 -1.29 -16.00
C ASP A 67 -7.80 -1.40 -17.30
N LEU A 68 -7.92 -2.53 -17.99
CA LEU A 68 -7.21 -2.78 -19.24
C LEU A 68 -7.72 -1.90 -20.40
N ALA A 69 -8.99 -1.52 -20.41
CA ALA A 69 -9.51 -0.62 -21.43
C ALA A 69 -8.84 0.75 -21.31
N ASN A 70 -8.66 1.27 -20.09
CA ASN A 70 -7.91 2.50 -19.85
C ASN A 70 -6.43 2.39 -20.26
N LEU A 71 -5.76 1.30 -19.89
CA LEU A 71 -4.35 1.09 -20.27
C LEU A 71 -4.17 0.98 -21.80
N SER A 72 -5.11 0.31 -22.48
CA SER A 72 -5.04 0.09 -23.92
C SER A 72 -5.16 1.38 -24.75
N GLN A 73 -5.58 2.49 -24.15
CA GLN A 73 -5.58 3.82 -24.79
C GLN A 73 -4.16 4.31 -25.09
N TYR A 74 -3.15 3.84 -24.35
CA TYR A 74 -1.75 4.27 -24.48
C TYR A 74 -0.91 3.33 -25.34
N GLY A 75 -1.45 2.17 -25.73
CA GLY A 75 -0.75 1.17 -26.54
C GLY A 75 -1.37 -0.21 -26.39
N ASN A 76 -0.97 -1.14 -27.26
CA ASN A 76 -1.49 -2.51 -27.29
C ASN A 76 -0.58 -3.54 -26.61
N ARG A 77 0.45 -3.07 -25.87
CA ARG A 77 1.43 -3.92 -25.17
C ARG A 77 1.57 -3.44 -23.73
N LEU A 78 1.60 -4.39 -22.80
CA LEU A 78 1.91 -4.15 -21.40
C LEU A 78 3.38 -4.52 -21.17
N ALA A 79 4.21 -3.54 -20.86
CA ALA A 79 5.55 -3.77 -20.33
C ALA A 79 5.45 -4.06 -18.82
N PHE A 80 6.23 -5.02 -18.34
CA PHE A 80 6.27 -5.42 -16.93
C PHE A 80 7.71 -5.77 -16.57
N THR A 81 8.21 -5.19 -15.48
CA THR A 81 9.55 -5.45 -14.93
C THR A 81 9.46 -5.61 -13.41
N THR A 82 10.50 -6.18 -12.82
CA THR A 82 10.68 -6.26 -11.38
C THR A 82 12.16 -6.29 -11.09
N ASP A 83 12.55 -5.67 -9.98
CA ASP A 83 13.94 -5.64 -9.52
C ASP A 83 14.06 -5.80 -8.02
N SER A 84 15.22 -6.28 -7.57
CA SER A 84 15.58 -6.36 -6.15
C SER A 84 16.74 -5.42 -5.86
N TYR A 85 16.61 -4.60 -4.83
CA TYR A 85 17.58 -3.57 -4.48
C TYR A 85 18.30 -3.94 -3.16
N VAL A 86 19.61 -4.09 -3.23
CA VAL A 86 20.47 -4.57 -2.11
C VAL A 86 21.71 -3.69 -1.93
N VAL A 87 21.58 -2.40 -2.22
CA VAL A 87 22.69 -1.43 -2.13
C VAL A 87 23.16 -1.24 -0.68
N ASP A 88 24.47 -1.09 -0.50
CA ASP A 88 25.13 -0.79 0.78
C ASP A 88 26.16 0.34 0.55
N PRO A 89 26.08 1.48 1.26
CA PRO A 89 25.13 1.81 2.33
C PRO A 89 23.71 2.10 1.82
N LEU A 90 22.70 1.96 2.70
CA LEU A 90 21.30 2.27 2.37
C LEU A 90 21.07 3.74 1.99
N PHE A 91 21.88 4.64 2.53
CA PHE A 91 21.87 6.08 2.24
C PHE A 91 23.25 6.48 1.74
N PHE A 92 23.32 7.16 0.60
CA PHE A 92 24.59 7.51 -0.05
C PHE A 92 24.50 8.90 -0.69
N PRO A 93 25.64 9.53 -1.06
CA PRO A 93 25.61 10.86 -1.65
C PRO A 93 24.77 10.89 -2.93
N GLY A 94 23.66 11.61 -2.87
CA GLY A 94 22.75 11.84 -4.01
C GLY A 94 21.53 10.92 -4.09
N SER A 95 21.38 9.89 -3.25
CA SER A 95 20.16 9.06 -3.22
C SER A 95 20.10 8.11 -2.00
N ASP A 96 19.10 7.24 -1.97
CA ASP A 96 18.94 6.14 -1.02
C ASP A 96 18.33 4.90 -1.68
N ILE A 97 18.25 3.79 -0.94
CA ILE A 97 17.68 2.53 -1.43
C ILE A 97 16.22 2.67 -1.92
N GLY A 98 15.42 3.56 -1.33
CA GLY A 98 14.03 3.77 -1.70
C GLY A 98 13.89 4.56 -2.99
N GLU A 99 14.65 5.65 -3.12
CA GLU A 99 14.70 6.42 -4.37
C GLU A 99 15.29 5.59 -5.52
N LEU A 100 16.33 4.80 -5.26
CA LEU A 100 16.88 3.85 -6.23
C LEU A 100 15.83 2.81 -6.66
N ALA A 101 15.04 2.29 -5.72
CA ALA A 101 14.01 1.29 -6.02
C ALA A 101 12.89 1.82 -6.93
N ILE A 102 12.50 3.08 -6.74
CA ILE A 102 11.49 3.75 -7.57
C ILE A 102 12.09 4.08 -8.95
N ASN A 103 13.23 4.77 -8.98
CA ASN A 103 13.83 5.26 -10.22
C ASN A 103 14.30 4.11 -11.12
N GLY A 104 14.92 3.07 -10.56
CA GLY A 104 15.37 1.90 -11.34
C GLY A 104 14.22 1.20 -12.05
N THR A 105 13.15 0.89 -11.31
CA THR A 105 11.98 0.18 -11.85
C THR A 105 11.25 1.03 -12.91
N ILE A 106 11.19 2.35 -12.74
CA ILE A 106 10.61 3.25 -13.75
C ILE A 106 11.47 3.28 -15.02
N ASN A 107 12.80 3.35 -14.88
CA ASN A 107 13.71 3.43 -16.01
C ASN A 107 13.62 2.17 -16.89
N ASP A 108 13.51 0.99 -16.28
CA ASP A 108 13.32 -0.28 -17.01
C ASP A 108 12.04 -0.30 -17.87
N LEU A 109 10.98 0.38 -17.44
CA LEU A 109 9.74 0.48 -18.19
C LEU A 109 9.77 1.56 -19.28
N ALA A 110 10.63 2.57 -19.14
CA ALA A 110 10.65 3.74 -20.00
C ALA A 110 11.48 3.57 -21.29
N VAL A 111 12.36 2.56 -21.34
CA VAL A 111 13.32 2.32 -22.44
C VAL A 111 12.76 1.51 -23.60
#